data_AF-A0A315XYL5-F1
#
_entry.id   AF-A0A315XYL5-F1
#
_cell.length_a   1.000
_cell.length_b   1.000
_cell.length_c   1.000
_cell.angle_alpha   90.00
_cell.angle_beta   90.00
_cell.angle_gamma   90.00
#
_symmetry.space_group_name_H-M   'P 1'
#
loop_
_entity.id
_entity.type
_entity.pdbx_description
1 polymer ?
#
loop_
_entity_poly.entity_id
_entity_poly.type
_entity_poly.pdbx_seq_one_letter_code
_entity_poly.pdbx_strand_id
1 'polypeptide(L)'
;MRKRNRTITIRCTDDEYERIHSKAQRHKLSLSDFVLRSALDKKIVVADGLDEVARQQKSIGRNLNQIAMLGHEGRLHSVRLDELIEQHEAVTQAVCDIAKEVK
;
A
#
# COMPACT_ATOMS: atom_id res chain seq x y z
N MET A 1 14.47 18.69 0.84
CA MET A 1 14.25 18.39 -0.60
C MET A 1 15.60 18.14 -1.26
N ARG A 2 15.80 16.99 -1.94
CA ARG A 2 17.11 16.65 -2.53
C ARG A 2 17.35 17.46 -3.81
N LYS A 3 18.44 18.23 -3.88
CA LYS A 3 18.82 18.98 -5.10
C LYS A 3 19.39 18.02 -6.16
N ARG A 4 18.81 18.00 -7.37
CA ARG A 4 19.31 17.26 -8.54
C ARG A 4 20.05 18.25 -9.44
N ASN A 5 21.38 18.28 -9.35
CA ASN A 5 22.23 19.27 -10.04
C ASN A 5 22.97 18.71 -11.27
N ARG A 6 22.75 17.43 -11.60
CA ARG A 6 23.43 16.74 -12.71
C ARG A 6 22.41 16.02 -13.57
N THR A 7 22.57 16.11 -14.88
CA THR A 7 21.72 15.46 -15.89
C THR A 7 22.49 14.32 -16.52
N ILE A 8 21.81 13.19 -16.73
CA ILE A 8 22.31 12.04 -17.50
C ILE A 8 21.48 11.99 -18.78
N THR A 9 22.14 12.11 -19.93
CA THR A 9 21.50 12.01 -21.25
C THR A 9 21.82 10.65 -21.84
N ILE A 10 20.80 9.89 -22.21
CA ILE A 10 20.93 8.54 -22.78
C ILE A 10 20.22 8.54 -24.14
N ARG A 11 20.89 8.05 -25.18
CA ARG A 11 20.26 7.74 -26.47
C ARG A 11 19.76 6.30 -26.41
N CYS A 12 18.54 6.09 -26.90
CA CYS A 12 17.93 4.78 -27.00
C CYS A 12 17.11 4.72 -28.29
N THR A 13 16.80 3.52 -28.75
CA THR A 13 15.85 3.32 -29.85
C THR A 13 14.42 3.56 -29.37
N ASP A 14 13.48 3.70 -30.30
CA ASP A 14 12.05 3.85 -29.97
C ASP A 14 11.55 2.63 -29.18
N ASP A 15 11.94 1.42 -29.59
CA ASP A 15 11.59 0.17 -28.89
C ASP A 15 12.12 0.13 -27.45
N GLU A 16 13.35 0.60 -27.23
CA GLU A 16 13.94 0.67 -25.89
C GLU A 16 13.22 1.69 -25.01
N TYR A 17 12.91 2.86 -25.58
CA TYR A 17 12.15 3.90 -24.89
C TYR A 17 10.77 3.38 -24.45
N GLU A 18 10.02 2.75 -25.34
CA GLU A 18 8.70 2.21 -25.05
C GLU A 18 8.74 1.15 -23.95
N ARG A 19 9.75 0.28 -23.97
CA ARG A 19 9.93 -0.76 -22.94
C ARG A 19 10.24 -0.16 -21.58
N ILE A 20 11.09 0.86 -21.51
CA ILE A 20 11.42 1.54 -20.26
C ILE A 20 10.21 2.34 -19.75
N HIS A 21 9.51 3.03 -20.65
CA HIS A 21 8.33 3.81 -20.32
C HIS A 21 7.18 2.93 -19.80
N SER A 22 6.91 1.80 -20.46
CA SER A 22 5.90 0.84 -20.02
C SER A 22 6.22 0.25 -18.65
N LYS A 23 7.50 -0.05 -18.38
CA LYS A 23 7.94 -0.49 -17.04
C LYS A 23 7.72 0.61 -16.00
N ALA A 24 8.10 1.86 -16.29
CA ALA A 24 7.90 2.98 -15.38
C ALA A 24 6.41 3.19 -15.04
N GLN A 25 5.53 3.12 -16.04
CA GLN A 25 4.08 3.21 -15.86
C GLN A 25 3.52 2.08 -14.99
N ARG A 26 3.97 0.83 -15.21
CA ARG A 26 3.57 -0.32 -14.38
C ARG A 26 3.92 -0.11 -12.91
N HIS A 27 5.00 0.60 -12.64
CA HIS A 27 5.43 0.93 -11.28
C HIS A 27 4.86 2.23 -10.73
N LYS A 28 3.96 2.92 -11.46
CA LYS A 28 3.40 4.23 -11.10
C LYS A 28 4.49 5.27 -10.79
N LEU A 29 5.64 5.17 -11.45
CA LEU A 29 6.78 6.08 -11.31
C LEU A 29 6.95 6.94 -12.57
N SER A 30 7.49 8.15 -12.41
CA SER A 30 7.99 8.90 -13.57
C SER A 30 9.18 8.18 -14.20
N LEU A 31 9.38 8.33 -15.51
CA LEU A 31 10.48 7.71 -16.25
C LEU A 31 11.83 7.97 -15.57
N SER A 32 12.10 9.23 -15.18
CA SER A 32 13.34 9.61 -14.51
C SER A 32 13.51 8.97 -13.14
N ASP A 33 12.44 8.84 -12.35
CA ASP A 33 12.51 8.20 -11.03
C ASP A 33 12.70 6.68 -11.16
N PHE A 34 12.03 6.06 -12.12
CA PHE A 34 12.19 4.65 -12.46
C PHE A 34 13.63 4.33 -12.88
N VAL A 35 14.20 5.11 -13.80
CA VAL A 35 15.59 4.93 -14.26
C VAL A 35 16.59 5.13 -13.12
N LEU A 36 16.42 6.19 -12.31
CA LEU A 36 17.30 6.44 -11.16
C LEU A 36 17.22 5.34 -10.10
N ARG A 37 16.04 4.82 -9.79
CA ARG A 37 15.89 3.71 -8.82
C ARG A 37 16.48 2.42 -9.37
N SER A 38 16.22 2.11 -10.64
CA SER A 38 16.74 0.93 -11.31
C SER A 38 18.27 0.96 -11.40
N ALA A 39 18.87 2.09 -11.75
CA ALA A 39 20.32 2.24 -11.86
C ALA A 39 21.06 2.28 -10.50
N LEU A 40 20.33 2.45 -9.40
CA LEU A 40 20.87 2.46 -8.03
C LEU A 40 20.52 1.18 -7.26
N ASP A 41 20.05 0.13 -7.95
CA ASP A 41 19.60 -1.15 -7.37
C ASP A 41 18.62 -0.98 -6.20
N LYS A 42 17.80 0.08 -6.24
CA LYS A 42 16.78 0.32 -5.24
C LYS A 42 15.57 -0.56 -5.54
N LYS A 43 15.07 -1.26 -4.51
CA LYS A 43 13.80 -1.99 -4.61
C LYS A 43 12.69 -1.04 -5.11
N ILE A 44 11.99 -1.45 -6.16
CA ILE A 44 10.80 -0.76 -6.68
C ILE A 44 9.58 -1.58 -6.27
N VAL A 45 8.97 -1.20 -5.15
CA VAL A 45 7.77 -1.88 -4.61
C VAL A 45 6.53 -1.08 -5.01
N VAL A 46 5.53 -1.79 -5.55
CA VAL A 46 4.21 -1.22 -5.89
C VAL A 46 3.19 -1.92 -5.00
N ALA A 47 2.70 -1.21 -3.98
CA ALA A 47 1.61 -1.70 -3.15
C ALA A 47 0.28 -1.22 -3.74
N ASP A 48 -0.19 -1.92 -4.78
CA ASP A 48 -1.52 -1.67 -5.33
C ASP A 48 -2.60 -2.33 -4.45
N GLY A 49 -3.77 -1.69 -4.34
CA GLY A 49 -4.89 -2.22 -3.55
C GLY A 49 -4.82 -1.99 -2.02
N LEU A 50 -3.73 -1.40 -1.50
CA LEU A 50 -3.63 -1.10 -0.05
C LEU A 50 -4.73 -0.13 0.43
N ASP A 51 -5.14 0.80 -0.44
CA ASP A 51 -6.25 1.73 -0.16
C ASP A 51 -7.58 1.01 0.03
N GLU A 52 -7.83 -0.07 -0.73
CA GLU A 52 -9.04 -0.87 -0.59
C GLU A 52 -9.03 -1.63 0.74
N VAL A 53 -7.90 -2.22 1.10
CA VAL A 53 -7.73 -2.90 2.39
C VAL A 53 -7.93 -1.91 3.55
N ALA A 54 -7.36 -0.69 3.46
CA ALA A 54 -7.58 0.36 4.45
C ALA A 54 -9.06 0.77 4.56
N ARG A 55 -9.77 0.83 3.42
CA ARG A 55 -11.21 1.13 3.39
C ARG A 55 -12.03 0.04 4.08
N GLN A 56 -11.73 -1.23 3.82
CA GLN A 56 -12.39 -2.37 4.46
C GLN A 56 -12.13 -2.36 5.98
N GLN A 57 -10.89 -2.12 6.39
CA GLN A 57 -10.52 -2.02 7.81
C GLN A 57 -11.31 -0.92 8.54
N LYS A 58 -11.45 0.25 7.92
CA LYS A 58 -12.27 1.35 8.48
C LYS A 58 -13.74 0.96 8.61
N SER A 59 -14.26 0.15 7.68
CA SER A 59 -15.63 -0.38 7.77
C SER A 59 -15.78 -1.35 8.94
N ILE A 60 -14.81 -2.24 9.16
CA ILE A 60 -14.82 -3.16 10.31
C ILE A 60 -14.78 -2.38 11.63
N GLY A 61 -13.89 -1.37 11.75
CA GLY A 61 -13.83 -0.51 12.93
C GLY A 61 -15.14 0.24 13.21
N ARG A 62 -15.87 0.68 12.17
CA ARG A 62 -17.21 1.28 12.33
C ARG A 62 -18.22 0.27 12.88
N ASN A 63 -18.22 -0.96 12.38
CA ASN A 63 -19.10 -2.02 12.86
C ASN A 63 -18.79 -2.38 14.33
N LEU A 64 -17.50 -2.47 14.69
CA LEU A 64 -17.06 -2.70 16.07
C LEU A 64 -17.53 -1.58 17.01
N ASN A 65 -17.41 -0.31 16.59
CA ASN A 65 -17.91 0.81 17.39
C ASN A 65 -19.43 0.72 17.60
N GLN A 66 -20.20 0.34 16.58
CA GLN A 66 -21.65 0.15 16.71
C GLN A 66 -21.99 -0.97 17.69
N ILE A 67 -21.30 -2.11 17.61
CA ILE A 67 -21.48 -3.23 18.54
C ILE A 67 -21.18 -2.79 19.98
N ALA A 68 -20.08 -2.06 20.18
CA ALA A 68 -19.70 -1.54 21.49
C ALA A 68 -20.75 -0.57 22.05
N MET A 69 -21.30 0.33 21.23
CA MET A 69 -22.38 1.23 21.64
C MET A 69 -23.65 0.47 22.02
N LEU A 70 -24.08 -0.50 21.20
CA LEU A 70 -25.28 -1.29 21.49
C LEU A 70 -25.12 -2.15 22.76
N GLY A 71 -23.91 -2.66 23.03
CA GLY A 71 -23.59 -3.32 24.28
C GLY A 71 -23.66 -2.36 25.47
N HIS A 72 -23.10 -1.15 25.34
CA HIS A 72 -23.16 -0.11 26.37
C HIS A 72 -24.59 0.35 26.67
N GLU A 73 -25.44 0.48 25.64
CA GLU A 73 -26.88 0.78 25.77
C GLU A 73 -27.68 -0.36 26.41
N GLY A 74 -27.05 -1.49 26.74
CA GLY A 74 -27.73 -2.67 27.27
C GLY A 74 -28.66 -3.35 26.26
N ARG A 75 -28.50 -3.06 24.96
CA ARG A 75 -29.31 -3.66 23.87
C ARG A 75 -28.67 -4.92 23.29
N LEU A 76 -27.43 -5.19 23.68
CA LEU A 76 -26.68 -6.39 23.33
C LEU A 76 -26.08 -6.99 24.59
N HIS A 77 -26.45 -8.23 24.90
CA HIS A 77 -26.06 -8.91 26.15
C HIS A 77 -24.94 -9.95 25.97
N SER A 78 -24.79 -10.50 24.76
CA SER A 78 -23.70 -11.41 24.43
C SER A 78 -23.33 -11.26 22.96
N VAL A 79 -22.07 -10.91 22.69
CA VAL A 79 -21.47 -10.95 21.35
C VAL A 79 -20.18 -11.75 21.45
N ARG A 80 -20.06 -12.81 20.63
CA ARG A 80 -18.80 -13.54 20.48
C ARG A 80 -17.96 -12.80 19.44
N LEU A 81 -16.92 -12.10 19.90
CA LEU A 81 -16.00 -11.35 19.05
C LEU A 81 -14.64 -12.04 18.89
N ASP A 82 -14.40 -13.15 19.59
CA ASP A 82 -13.09 -13.80 19.67
C ASP A 82 -12.52 -14.13 18.27
N GLU A 83 -13.33 -14.79 17.43
CA GLU A 83 -12.94 -15.17 16.06
C GLU A 83 -12.75 -13.97 15.15
N LEU A 84 -13.56 -12.92 15.32
CA LEU A 84 -13.42 -11.67 14.55
C LEU A 84 -12.14 -10.93 14.92
N ILE A 85 -11.78 -10.89 16.21
CA ILE A 85 -10.56 -10.25 16.68
C ILE A 85 -9.34 -10.98 16.12
N GLU A 86 -9.33 -12.32 16.19
CA GLU A 86 -8.22 -13.13 15.68
C GLU A 86 -8.01 -12.95 14.17
N GLN A 87 -9.09 -13.01 13.38
CA GLN A 87 -9.01 -12.76 11.94
C GLN A 87 -8.60 -11.33 11.61
N HIS A 88 -9.10 -10.35 12.37
CA HIS A 88 -8.76 -8.95 12.17
C HIS A 88 -7.30 -8.65 12.53
N GLU A 89 -6.77 -9.28 13.59
CA GLU A 89 -5.37 -9.17 13.98
C GLU A 89 -4.44 -9.75 12.91
N ALA A 90 -4.76 -10.94 12.39
CA ALA A 90 -4.02 -11.58 11.30
C ALA A 90 -3.95 -10.70 10.04
N VAL A 91 -5.09 -10.12 9.62
CA VAL A 91 -5.14 -9.21 8.46
C VAL A 91 -4.37 -7.91 8.74
N THR A 92 -4.52 -7.34 9.94
CA THR A 92 -3.80 -6.12 10.33
C THR A 92 -2.29 -6.34 10.29
N GLN A 93 -1.83 -7.47 10.81
CA GLN A 93 -0.42 -7.83 10.84
C GLN A 93 0.14 -7.97 9.42
N ALA A 94 -0.56 -8.67 8.53
CA ALA A 94 -0.17 -8.79 7.13
C ALA A 94 -0.06 -7.43 6.42
N VAL A 95 -0.99 -6.51 6.68
CA VAL A 95 -0.95 -5.13 6.16
C VAL A 95 0.26 -4.36 6.71
N CYS A 96 0.54 -4.49 8.01
CA CYS A 96 1.69 -3.85 8.63
C CYS A 96 3.01 -4.36 8.05
N ASP A 97 3.11 -5.64 7.71
CA ASP A 97 4.33 -6.22 7.14
C ASP A 97 4.53 -5.76 5.69
N ILE A 98 3.47 -5.66 4.89
CA ILE A 98 3.53 -5.03 3.56
C ILE A 98 3.98 -3.57 3.69
N ALA A 99 3.45 -2.82 4.66
CA ALA A 99 3.81 -1.42 4.88
C ALA A 99 5.29 -1.22 5.27
N LYS A 100 5.93 -2.22 5.91
CA LYS A 100 7.38 -2.20 6.21
C LYS A 100 8.23 -2.38 4.97
N GLU A 101 7.81 -3.24 4.02
CA GLU A 101 8.54 -3.49 2.76
C GLU A 101 8.44 -2.32 1.76
N VAL A 102 7.43 -1.45 1.91
CA VAL A 102 7.22 -0.28 1.03
C VAL A 102 8.01 0.96 1.49
N LYS A 103 8.49 0.99 2.74
CA LYS A 103 9.29 2.09 3.31
C LYS A 103 10.77 1.97 2.96
#